data_AF-A0A3R6EFL2-F1
#
_entry.id   AF-A0A3R6EFL2-F1
#
_cell.length_a   1.000
_cell.length_b   1.000
_cell.length_c   1.000
_cell.angle_alpha   90.00
_cell.angle_beta   90.00
_cell.angle_gamma   90.00
#
_symmetry.space_group_name_H-M   'P 1'
#
loop_
_entity.id
_entity.type
_entity.pdbx_description
1 polymer ?
#
loop_
_entity_poly.entity_id
_entity_poly.type
_entity_poly.pdbx_seq_one_letter_code
_entity_poly.pdbx_strand_id
1 'polypeptide(L)'
;MLLTAEIDNEEWKPFLESLGVECTLESALLMAQIKMALAGDTQAAKFVAQYSGQSARAEEDLENKKADTELIKARKEAITGENENDEALDRLDQILKEVRDNAVKQETE
;
A
#
# COMPACT_ATOMS: atom_id res chain seq x y z
N MET A 1 4.82 24.27 -7.98
CA MET A 1 3.68 23.65 -7.28
C MET A 1 2.66 24.74 -6.98
N LEU A 2 1.39 24.58 -7.39
CA LEU A 2 0.37 25.60 -7.15
C LEU A 2 -0.09 25.61 -5.68
N LEU A 3 -0.29 24.43 -5.08
CA LEU A 3 -0.89 24.31 -3.74
C LEU A 3 -0.01 24.86 -2.60
N THR A 4 1.31 24.81 -2.74
CA THR A 4 2.26 25.37 -1.77
C THR A 4 2.46 26.88 -1.92
N ALA A 5 1.76 27.54 -2.84
CA ALA A 5 1.89 28.98 -3.00
C ALA A 5 1.27 29.69 -1.80
N GLU A 6 2.00 30.64 -1.23
CA GLU A 6 1.51 31.50 -0.16
C GLU A 6 0.35 32.37 -0.66
N ILE A 7 -0.62 32.57 0.21
CA ILE A 7 -1.77 33.43 -0.06
C ILE A 7 -1.82 34.59 0.93
N ASP A 8 -2.21 35.74 0.41
CA ASP A 8 -2.51 36.92 1.21
C ASP A 8 -4.00 37.22 1.07
N ASN A 9 -4.79 36.66 1.98
CA ASN A 9 -6.24 36.79 2.00
C ASN A 9 -6.71 37.25 3.38
N GLU A 10 -7.51 38.32 3.43
CA GLU A 10 -7.94 38.97 4.66
C GLU A 10 -8.75 38.07 5.60
N GLU A 11 -9.48 37.08 5.06
CA GLU A 11 -10.24 36.13 5.87
C GLU A 11 -9.38 34.94 6.32
N TRP A 12 -8.64 34.34 5.38
CA TRP A 12 -7.95 33.07 5.62
C TRP A 12 -6.65 33.22 6.37
N LYS A 13 -5.86 34.27 6.08
CA LYS A 13 -4.54 34.48 6.68
C LYS A 13 -4.57 34.57 8.21
N PRO A 14 -5.34 35.48 8.84
CA PRO A 14 -5.37 35.56 10.30
C PRO A 14 -5.91 34.29 10.95
N PHE A 15 -6.82 33.57 10.28
CA PHE A 15 -7.39 32.33 10.79
C PHE A 15 -6.37 31.18 10.75
N LEU A 16 -5.69 30.98 9.63
CA LEU A 16 -4.67 29.93 9.48
C LEU A 16 -3.47 30.18 10.40
N GLU A 17 -3.02 31.43 10.52
CA GLU A 17 -1.96 31.83 11.46
C GLU A 17 -2.37 31.54 12.92
N SER A 18 -3.63 31.76 13.29
CA SER A 18 -4.12 31.46 14.64
C SER A 18 -4.07 29.96 15.00
N LEU A 19 -4.12 29.09 13.98
CA LEU A 19 -3.99 27.65 14.12
C LEU A 19 -2.53 27.17 14.03
N GLY A 20 -1.57 28.08 13.81
CA GLY A 20 -0.16 27.76 13.61
C GLY A 20 0.12 27.05 12.28
N VAL A 21 -0.73 27.23 11.28
CA VAL A 21 -0.63 26.60 9.96
C VAL A 21 -0.11 27.60 8.94
N GLU A 22 0.72 27.14 8.00
CA GLU A 22 1.20 27.98 6.90
C GLU A 22 0.05 28.49 6.01
N CYS A 23 0.09 29.78 5.65
CA CYS A 23 -0.91 30.43 4.81
C CYS A 23 -0.72 30.12 3.33
N THR A 24 -0.92 28.86 2.93
CA THR A 24 -0.82 28.41 1.55
C THR A 24 -2.19 28.17 0.92
N LEU A 25 -2.23 28.07 -0.42
CA LEU A 25 -3.43 27.67 -1.16
C LEU A 25 -3.98 26.32 -0.67
N GLU A 26 -3.11 25.39 -0.30
CA GLU A 26 -3.48 24.10 0.26
C GLU A 26 -4.22 24.25 1.59
N SER A 27 -3.63 24.97 2.55
CA SER A 27 -4.21 25.18 3.87
C SER A 27 -5.58 25.86 3.80
N ALA A 28 -5.72 26.85 2.94
CA ALA A 28 -7.01 27.53 2.74
C ALA A 28 -8.07 26.62 2.10
N LEU A 29 -7.69 25.82 1.11
CA LEU A 29 -8.60 24.86 0.47
C LEU A 29 -9.09 23.81 1.48
N LEU A 30 -8.18 23.22 2.25
CA LEU A 30 -8.51 22.24 3.29
C LEU A 30 -9.43 22.85 4.35
N MET A 31 -9.14 24.08 4.78
CA MET A 31 -9.96 24.75 5.76
C MET A 31 -11.36 25.12 5.24
N ALA A 32 -11.48 25.49 3.96
CA ALA A 32 -12.78 25.68 3.32
C ALA A 32 -13.62 24.38 3.33
N GLN A 33 -13.00 23.23 3.04
CA GLN A 33 -13.67 21.94 3.14
C GLN A 33 -14.11 21.63 4.58
N ILE A 34 -13.27 21.90 5.58
CA ILE A 34 -13.65 21.72 6.99
C ILE A 34 -14.81 22.64 7.37
N LYS A 35 -14.81 23.92 6.97
CA LYS A 35 -15.94 24.84 7.24
C LYS A 35 -17.25 24.32 6.62
N MET A 36 -17.22 23.85 5.37
CA MET A 36 -18.40 23.28 4.71
C MET A 36 -18.90 22.01 5.41
N ALA A 37 -17.97 21.13 5.83
CA ALA A 37 -18.32 19.92 6.59
C ALA A 37 -19.01 20.26 7.92
N LEU A 38 -18.50 21.26 8.66
CA LEU A 38 -19.11 21.74 9.90
C LEU A 38 -20.50 22.37 9.68
N ALA A 39 -20.75 22.93 8.49
CA ALA A 39 -22.05 23.44 8.08
C ALA A 39 -23.03 22.32 7.61
N GLY A 40 -22.62 21.05 7.66
CA GLY A 40 -23.45 19.90 7.30
C GLY A 40 -23.28 19.42 5.85
N ASP A 41 -22.31 19.92 5.10
CA ASP A 41 -22.02 19.41 3.76
C ASP A 41 -21.41 17.99 3.86
N THR A 42 -22.19 17.01 3.44
CA THR A 42 -21.79 15.59 3.50
C THR A 42 -20.67 15.23 2.52
N GLN A 43 -20.50 15.95 1.41
CA GLN A 43 -19.38 15.71 0.49
C GLN A 43 -18.09 16.26 1.06
N ALA A 44 -18.12 17.46 1.64
CA ALA A 44 -16.99 18.05 2.33
C ALA A 44 -16.58 17.19 3.55
N ALA A 45 -17.56 16.67 4.31
CA ALA A 45 -17.30 15.76 5.42
C ALA A 45 -16.61 14.45 4.96
N LYS A 46 -17.04 13.88 3.83
CA LYS A 46 -16.38 12.71 3.23
C LYS A 46 -14.95 13.01 2.80
N PHE A 47 -14.72 14.18 2.20
CA PHE A 47 -13.37 14.62 1.83
C PHE A 47 -12.49 14.70 3.09
N VAL A 48 -12.92 15.42 4.13
CA VAL A 48 -12.15 15.54 5.39
C VAL A 48 -11.87 14.16 6.02
N ALA A 49 -12.86 13.26 6.05
CA ALA A 49 -12.70 11.92 6.61
C ALA A 49 -11.62 11.09 5.90
N GLN A 50 -11.56 11.17 4.56
CA GLN A 50 -10.55 10.45 3.77
C GLN A 50 -9.11 10.86 4.15
N TYR A 51 -8.90 12.16 4.42
CA TYR A 51 -7.59 12.70 4.76
C TYR A 51 -7.26 12.61 6.26
N SER A 52 -8.26 12.51 7.14
CA SER A 52 -8.06 12.32 8.58
C SER A 52 -7.73 10.87 8.96
N GLY A 53 -7.41 10.00 7.98
CA GLY A 53 -7.17 8.58 8.19
C GLY A 53 -8.43 7.78 8.54
N GLN A 54 -9.61 8.40 8.45
CA GLN A 54 -10.88 7.69 8.65
C GLN A 54 -11.22 6.96 7.35
N SER A 55 -10.70 5.75 7.24
CA SER A 55 -11.08 4.80 6.22
C SER A 55 -12.57 4.48 6.34
N ALA A 56 -13.34 4.66 5.26
CA ALA A 56 -14.70 4.12 5.15
C ALA A 56 -14.71 2.59 5.00
N ARG A 57 -13.56 1.95 4.77
CA ARG A 57 -13.42 0.51 4.77
C ARG A 57 -13.30 0.02 6.20
N ALA A 58 -14.09 -0.99 6.53
CA ALA A 58 -13.97 -1.68 7.80
C ALA A 58 -12.54 -2.23 7.95
N GLU A 59 -12.03 -2.23 9.18
CA GLU A 59 -10.75 -2.85 9.52
C GLU A 59 -10.70 -4.32 9.05
N GLU A 60 -11.85 -5.01 9.17
CA GLU A 60 -12.08 -6.36 8.66
C GLU A 60 -11.84 -6.51 7.14
N ASP A 61 -12.29 -5.55 6.31
CA ASP A 61 -12.02 -5.58 4.86
C ASP A 61 -10.52 -5.48 4.55
N LEU A 62 -9.79 -4.78 5.42
CA LEU A 62 -8.36 -4.54 5.27
C LEU A 62 -7.57 -5.76 5.74
N GLU A 63 -8.01 -6.42 6.82
CA GLU A 63 -7.49 -7.71 7.28
C GLU A 63 -7.74 -8.83 6.26
N ASN A 64 -8.95 -8.95 5.73
CA ASN A 64 -9.29 -9.95 4.71
C ASN A 64 -8.41 -9.80 3.46
N LYS A 65 -8.18 -8.57 3.00
CA LYS A 65 -7.27 -8.31 1.88
C LYS A 65 -5.82 -8.67 2.17
N LYS A 66 -5.36 -8.44 3.41
CA LYS A 66 -4.01 -8.86 3.83
C LYS A 66 -3.90 -10.38 3.82
N ALA A 67 -4.87 -11.09 4.39
CA ALA A 67 -4.92 -12.54 4.39
C ALA A 67 -4.96 -13.13 2.98
N ASP A 68 -5.77 -12.57 2.08
CA ASP A 68 -5.81 -12.98 0.67
C ASP A 68 -4.45 -12.76 -0.02
N THR A 69 -3.81 -11.62 0.25
CA THR A 69 -2.48 -11.31 -0.30
C THR A 69 -1.42 -12.29 0.20
N GLU A 70 -1.44 -12.62 1.49
CA GLU A 70 -0.53 -13.61 2.09
C GLU A 70 -0.75 -15.00 1.51
N LEU A 71 -2.01 -15.41 1.33
CA LEU A 71 -2.36 -16.69 0.72
C LEU A 71 -1.89 -16.77 -0.74
N ILE A 72 -2.08 -15.72 -1.52
CA ILE A 72 -1.59 -15.64 -2.90
C ILE A 72 -0.06 -15.70 -2.93
N LYS A 73 0.62 -14.98 -2.02
CA LYS A 73 2.08 -14.98 -1.91
C LYS A 73 2.60 -16.38 -1.57
N ALA A 74 2.03 -17.05 -0.57
CA ALA A 74 2.39 -18.40 -0.19
C ALA A 74 2.17 -19.41 -1.32
N ARG A 75 1.06 -19.29 -2.06
CA ARG A 75 0.81 -20.12 -3.25
C ARG A 75 1.84 -19.86 -4.36
N LYS A 76 2.21 -18.60 -4.60
CA LYS A 76 3.26 -18.27 -5.57
C LYS A 76 4.57 -18.92 -5.18
N GLU A 77 5.01 -18.74 -3.94
CA GLU A 77 6.27 -19.29 -3.41
C GLU A 77 6.32 -20.82 -3.50
N ALA A 78 5.21 -21.49 -3.22
CA ALA A 78 5.09 -22.95 -3.33
C ALA A 78 5.14 -23.46 -4.78
N ILE A 79 4.71 -22.66 -5.77
CA ILE A 79 4.77 -23.02 -7.20
C ILE A 79 6.13 -22.70 -7.80
N THR A 80 6.73 -21.57 -7.42
CA THR A 80 8.01 -21.10 -7.97
C THR A 80 9.21 -21.76 -7.29
N GLY A 81 9.00 -22.41 -6.15
CA GLY A 81 10.09 -22.95 -5.33
C GLY A 81 10.92 -21.85 -4.65
N GLU A 82 10.44 -20.60 -4.64
CA GLU A 82 11.12 -19.45 -4.00
C GLU A 82 11.25 -19.64 -2.47
N ASN A 83 10.57 -20.63 -1.87
CA ASN A 83 10.71 -21.02 -0.48
C ASN A 83 11.49 -22.33 -0.24
N GLU A 84 12.04 -22.96 -1.29
CA GLU A 84 12.79 -24.20 -1.13
C GLU A 84 14.07 -23.95 -0.33
N ASN A 85 14.36 -24.85 0.61
CA ASN A 85 15.58 -24.80 1.41
C ASN A 85 16.77 -25.34 0.61
N ASP A 86 17.97 -24.83 0.87
CA ASP A 86 19.22 -25.26 0.21
C ASP A 86 19.39 -26.80 0.26
N GLU A 87 19.01 -27.44 1.37
CA GLU A 87 19.06 -28.90 1.51
C GLU A 87 18.11 -29.65 0.55
N ALA A 88 16.96 -29.06 0.21
CA ALA A 88 16.03 -29.65 -0.75
C ALA A 88 16.56 -29.53 -2.18
N LEU A 89 17.19 -28.40 -2.51
CA LEU A 89 17.85 -28.14 -3.79
C LEU A 89 19.05 -29.08 -3.98
N ASP A 90 19.89 -29.25 -2.96
CA ASP A 90 21.05 -30.15 -2.98
C ASP A 90 20.64 -31.61 -3.24
N ARG A 91 19.55 -32.07 -2.62
CA ARG A 91 19.01 -33.42 -2.86
C ARG A 91 18.45 -33.56 -4.28
N LEU A 92 17.80 -32.53 -4.80
CA LEU A 92 17.30 -32.52 -6.18
C LEU A 92 18.46 -32.64 -7.19
N ASP A 93 19.55 -31.90 -6.97
CA ASP A 93 20.75 -31.97 -7.80
C ASP A 93 21.39 -33.37 -7.78
N GLN A 94 21.43 -34.01 -6.61
CA GLN A 94 21.94 -35.37 -6.49
C GLN A 94 21.08 -36.38 -7.27
N ILE A 95 19.75 -36.27 -7.17
CA ILE A 95 18.83 -37.13 -7.93
C ILE A 95 18.98 -36.91 -9.45
N LEU A 96 19.06 -35.66 -9.89
CA LEU A 96 19.24 -35.33 -11.31
C LEU A 96 20.54 -35.87 -11.88
N LYS A 97 21.62 -35.84 -11.09
CA LYS A 97 22.91 -36.41 -11.46
C LYS A 97 22.83 -37.92 -11.62
N GLU A 98 22.21 -38.62 -10.68
CA GLU A 98 22.03 -40.08 -10.74
C GLU A 98 21.19 -40.51 -11.94
N VAL A 99 20.12 -39.77 -12.26
CA VAL A 99 19.29 -40.03 -13.43
C VAL A 99 20.08 -39.84 -14.73
N ARG A 100 20.86 -38.76 -14.84
CA ARG A 100 21.73 -38.51 -16.00
C ARG A 100 22.75 -39.62 -16.17
N ASP A 101 23.44 -40.00 -15.09
CA ASP A 101 24.48 -41.02 -15.12
C ASP A 101 23.91 -42.40 -15.51
N ASN A 102 22.68 -42.71 -15.09
CA ASN A 102 21.98 -43.92 -15.50
C ASN A 102 21.54 -43.89 -16.97
N ALA A 103 21.06 -42.74 -17.48
CA ALA A 103 20.69 -42.59 -18.89
C ALA A 103 21.90 -42.77 -19.81
N VAL A 104 23.05 -42.17 -19.46
CA VAL A 104 24.29 -42.30 -20.22
C VAL A 104 24.75 -43.77 -20.28
N LYS A 105 24.70 -44.49 -19.15
CA LYS A 105 25.04 -45.92 -19.11
C LYS A 105 24.14 -46.77 -20.01
N GLN A 106 22.84 -46.48 -20.07
CA GLN A 106 21.90 -47.20 -20.94
C GLN A 106 22.10 -46.92 -22.44
N GLU A 107 22.66 -45.76 -22.81
CA GLU A 107 22.99 -45.45 -24.21
C GLU A 107 24.35 -46.04 -24.66
N THR A 108 25.17 -46.55 -23.74
CA THR A 108 26.49 -47.15 -24.04
C THR A 108 26.52 -48.67 -23.98
N GLU A 109 25.39 -49.32 -23.67
CA GLU A 109 25.14 -50.78 -23.77
C GLU A 109 24.37 -51.14 -25.05
#